data_AF-A0A534J1H6-F1
#
_entry.id   AF-A0A534J1H6-F1
#
_cell.length_a   1.000
_cell.length_b   1.000
_cell.length_c   1.000
_cell.angle_alpha   90.00
_cell.angle_beta   90.00
_cell.angle_gamma   90.00
#
_symmetry.space_group_name_H-M   'P 1'
#
loop_
_entity.id
_entity.type
_entity.pdbx_description
1 polymer ?
#
loop_
_entity_poly.entity_id
_entity_poly.type
_entity_poly.pdbx_seq_one_letter_code
_entity_poly.pdbx_strand_id
1 'polypeptide(L)'
;MSVDLGDTNIDPADPKYGPMLTNLQGNILKAHGRKESDHLFLRFSGDRTAVKAWIREFARDEITSAKEQLDDARGFRATGTKGPTFASCGLSTLGYEAIGIDTGAFGPTGQSFRNGMKHHAFAILSRNRDPLPAEWEPPFQGRVDAVIILADDSANVLAAKTQQVSASLNGVASILGVERGTVLRNAKGEPIEHFGYVDARSQPLFLKSDIDAEKAKGTDVWDPSAPLRTVLVPDPHATVDDSFGSYLVFRKLRQDVAGFNARVRELASQLATNEPLAGALVVGRFKDGTPVTLQPNDGLGAVNNFVYRPLDPAGNRCPFHAHIRKANQRGTNPLLTLEQERMRRIARRGIPYGIRPPGAGEVGLLFQCFQGDIALQFEFIQRTWVDNPNFPELLLFPGLNTGDDALIGQHPRAPQKWPRRWGQGGRFLGRRSFNFGGFVRLRGGEYFFAPSLSFLQGL
;
A
#
# COMPACT_ATOMS: atom_id res chain seq x y z
N MET A 1 -16.21 27.61 1.48
CA MET A 1 -15.51 27.32 0.21
C MET A 1 -15.44 25.82 0.10
N SER A 2 -15.78 25.25 -1.05
CA SER A 2 -15.68 23.80 -1.28
C SER A 2 -14.22 23.36 -1.34
N VAL A 3 -13.98 22.08 -1.06
CA VAL A 3 -12.64 21.49 -1.12
C VAL A 3 -12.21 21.28 -2.58
N ASP A 4 -10.99 21.72 -2.93
CA ASP A 4 -10.40 21.41 -4.24
C ASP A 4 -9.51 20.18 -4.08
N LEU A 5 -9.73 19.14 -4.89
CA LEU A 5 -8.87 17.96 -4.87
C LEU A 5 -7.43 18.24 -5.36
N GLY A 6 -7.16 19.41 -5.94
CA GLY A 6 -5.83 19.93 -6.20
C GLY A 6 -5.11 20.46 -4.95
N ASP A 7 -5.83 20.68 -3.84
CA ASP A 7 -5.25 21.21 -2.60
C ASP A 7 -4.15 20.27 -2.07
N THR A 8 -3.08 20.88 -1.57
CA THR A 8 -1.94 20.24 -0.90
C THR A 8 -1.74 20.90 0.46
N ASN A 9 -1.00 20.27 1.37
CA ASN A 9 -0.63 20.88 2.65
C ASN A 9 -1.87 21.30 3.47
N ILE A 10 -2.81 20.38 3.59
CA ILE A 10 -4.10 20.56 4.24
C ILE A 10 -3.91 20.78 5.74
N ASP A 11 -4.38 21.90 6.28
CA ASP A 11 -4.44 22.12 7.72
C ASP A 11 -5.82 21.70 8.25
N PRO A 12 -5.92 20.65 9.09
CA PRO A 12 -7.19 20.23 9.68
C PRO A 12 -7.88 21.29 10.56
N ALA A 13 -7.17 22.35 10.96
CA ALA A 13 -7.76 23.47 11.70
C ALA A 13 -8.45 24.50 10.79
N ASP A 14 -8.19 24.49 9.49
CA ASP A 14 -8.87 25.37 8.53
C ASP A 14 -10.33 24.90 8.34
N PRO A 15 -11.33 25.75 8.64
CA PRO A 15 -12.74 25.41 8.52
C PRO A 15 -13.15 24.91 7.12
N LYS A 16 -12.41 25.28 6.06
CA LYS A 16 -12.62 24.79 4.69
C LYS A 16 -12.65 23.26 4.63
N TYR A 17 -11.78 22.58 5.37
CA TYR A 17 -11.66 21.12 5.30
C TYR A 17 -12.50 20.38 6.34
N GLY A 18 -13.15 21.10 7.26
CA GLY A 18 -13.95 20.52 8.33
C GLY A 18 -15.03 19.55 7.84
N PRO A 19 -15.92 19.95 6.91
CA PRO A 19 -16.96 19.07 6.38
C PRO A 19 -16.39 17.80 5.73
N MET A 20 -15.38 17.94 4.87
CA MET A 20 -14.70 16.82 4.22
C MET A 20 -14.08 15.85 5.22
N LEU A 21 -13.35 16.36 6.24
CA LEU A 21 -12.69 15.50 7.23
C LEU A 21 -13.68 14.76 8.14
N THR A 22 -14.84 15.35 8.42
CA THR A 22 -15.93 14.70 9.16
C THR A 22 -16.58 13.59 8.32
N ASN A 23 -16.75 13.80 7.02
CA ASN A 23 -17.39 12.83 6.12
C ASN A 23 -16.43 11.77 5.55
N LEU A 24 -15.12 12.01 5.58
CA LEU A 24 -14.13 11.08 5.07
C LEU A 24 -13.77 10.03 6.14
N GLN A 25 -13.67 8.76 5.76
CA GLN A 25 -13.15 7.74 6.67
C GLN A 25 -11.67 8.00 7.03
N GLY A 26 -11.28 7.61 8.23
CA GLY A 26 -9.88 7.59 8.65
C GLY A 26 -9.03 6.58 7.84
N ASN A 27 -7.76 6.45 8.20
CA ASN A 27 -6.75 5.65 7.51
C ASN A 27 -6.38 6.10 6.07
N ILE A 28 -7.20 6.92 5.40
CA ILE A 28 -6.96 7.37 4.02
C ILE A 28 -5.84 8.43 3.98
N LEU A 29 -6.08 9.63 4.53
CA LEU A 29 -5.09 10.72 4.50
C LEU A 29 -3.88 10.45 5.41
N LYS A 30 -4.09 9.72 6.50
CA LYS A 30 -3.07 9.35 7.47
C LYS A 30 -3.37 7.96 8.03
N ALA A 31 -2.35 7.12 8.18
CA ALA A 31 -2.52 5.79 8.77
C ALA A 31 -3.11 5.86 10.19
N HIS A 32 -3.98 4.91 10.56
CA HIS A 32 -4.60 4.85 11.90
C HIS A 32 -3.58 4.61 13.03
N GLY A 33 -2.40 4.05 12.72
CA GLY A 33 -1.25 3.97 13.64
C GLY A 33 -1.34 2.94 14.77
N ARG A 34 -2.39 2.12 14.79
CA ARG A 34 -2.65 1.07 15.79
C ARG A 34 -1.75 -0.16 15.57
N LYS A 35 -1.45 -0.89 16.65
CA LYS A 35 -0.53 -2.05 16.61
C LYS A 35 -1.14 -3.33 16.05
N GLU A 36 -2.42 -3.56 16.29
CA GLU A 36 -3.15 -4.76 15.90
C GLU A 36 -4.30 -4.37 14.96
N SER A 37 -4.64 -5.24 14.01
CA SER A 37 -5.80 -5.06 13.15
C SER A 37 -6.45 -6.39 12.75
N ASP A 38 -7.77 -6.43 12.75
CA ASP A 38 -8.58 -7.53 12.20
C ASP A 38 -9.31 -7.03 10.95
N HIS A 39 -9.18 -7.74 9.84
CA HIS A 39 -9.87 -7.46 8.58
C HIS A 39 -10.90 -8.54 8.29
N LEU A 40 -12.18 -8.21 8.45
CA LEU A 40 -13.30 -9.12 8.24
C LEU A 40 -13.78 -9.00 6.79
N PHE A 41 -13.65 -10.06 6.02
CA PHE A 41 -14.18 -10.13 4.65
C PHE A 41 -15.58 -10.71 4.66
N LEU A 42 -16.51 -9.99 4.06
CA LEU A 42 -17.94 -10.28 4.16
C LEU A 42 -18.53 -10.65 2.81
N ARG A 43 -19.54 -11.54 2.85
CA ARG A 43 -20.52 -11.72 1.80
C ARG A 43 -21.90 -11.45 2.38
N PHE A 44 -22.61 -10.48 1.82
CA PHE A 44 -23.97 -10.16 2.28
C PHE A 44 -24.92 -11.32 1.97
N SER A 45 -25.73 -11.68 2.95
CA SER A 45 -26.65 -12.81 2.90
C SER A 45 -28.06 -12.46 3.37
N GLY A 46 -28.21 -11.38 4.16
CA GLY A 46 -29.49 -10.83 4.56
C GLY A 46 -30.23 -10.15 3.41
N ASP A 47 -31.50 -9.79 3.66
CA ASP A 47 -32.24 -8.98 2.71
C ASP A 47 -31.61 -7.58 2.57
N ARG A 48 -31.84 -6.94 1.41
CA ARG A 48 -31.24 -5.66 1.06
C ARG A 48 -31.49 -4.57 2.10
N THR A 49 -32.67 -4.55 2.72
CA THR A 49 -33.04 -3.53 3.70
C THR A 49 -32.28 -3.74 5.01
N ALA A 50 -32.18 -4.99 5.47
CA ALA A 50 -31.41 -5.36 6.66
C ALA A 50 -29.91 -5.06 6.47
N VAL A 51 -29.35 -5.35 5.30
CA VAL A 51 -27.94 -5.05 5.00
C VAL A 51 -27.69 -3.55 5.01
N LYS A 52 -28.53 -2.75 4.35
CA LYS A 52 -28.41 -1.28 4.38
C LYS A 52 -28.54 -0.71 5.79
N ALA A 53 -29.51 -1.19 6.56
CA ALA A 53 -29.72 -0.76 7.94
C ALA A 53 -28.48 -1.05 8.79
N TRP A 54 -27.90 -2.26 8.69
CA TRP A 54 -26.68 -2.61 9.41
C TRP A 54 -25.49 -1.74 9.01
N ILE A 55 -25.29 -1.48 7.71
CA ILE A 55 -24.19 -0.61 7.24
C ILE A 55 -24.37 0.81 7.79
N ARG A 56 -25.60 1.35 7.76
CA ARG A 56 -25.91 2.68 8.30
C ARG A 56 -25.61 2.77 9.80
N GLU A 57 -26.04 1.77 10.57
CA GLU A 57 -25.80 1.71 12.02
C GLU A 57 -24.30 1.59 12.32
N PHE A 58 -23.61 0.68 11.65
CA PHE A 58 -22.15 0.53 11.78
C PHE A 58 -21.40 1.82 11.41
N ALA A 59 -21.82 2.52 10.37
CA ALA A 59 -21.21 3.78 9.96
C ALA A 59 -21.46 4.95 10.92
N ARG A 60 -22.59 4.95 11.63
CA ARG A 60 -22.89 5.96 12.64
C ARG A 60 -22.18 5.68 13.96
N ASP A 61 -22.13 4.42 14.36
CA ASP A 61 -21.76 4.06 15.73
C ASP A 61 -20.30 3.59 15.85
N GLU A 62 -19.67 3.14 14.75
CA GLU A 62 -18.36 2.48 14.78
C GLU A 62 -17.30 3.12 13.89
N ILE A 63 -17.63 3.51 12.66
CA ILE A 63 -16.63 4.00 11.69
C ILE A 63 -15.98 5.30 12.18
N THR A 64 -14.65 5.31 12.18
CA THR A 64 -13.86 6.47 12.56
C THR A 64 -13.65 7.41 11.37
N SER A 65 -14.11 8.65 11.48
CA SER A 65 -13.82 9.70 10.50
C SER A 65 -12.35 10.13 10.52
N ALA A 66 -11.89 10.79 9.45
CA ALA A 66 -10.56 11.38 9.39
C ALA A 66 -10.40 12.48 10.44
N LYS A 67 -11.46 13.24 10.72
CA LYS A 67 -11.49 14.24 11.78
C LYS A 67 -11.29 13.60 13.17
N GLU A 68 -12.09 12.61 13.53
CA GLU A 68 -11.97 11.91 14.82
C GLU A 68 -10.59 11.31 15.00
N GLN A 69 -10.06 10.64 13.98
CA GLN A 69 -8.70 10.08 14.05
C GLN A 69 -7.64 11.17 14.33
N LEU A 70 -7.76 12.34 13.70
CA LEU A 70 -6.82 13.44 13.90
C LEU A 70 -6.98 14.07 15.29
N ASP A 71 -8.20 14.18 15.78
CA ASP A 71 -8.53 14.66 17.13
C ASP A 71 -8.02 13.70 18.20
N ASP A 72 -8.25 12.40 18.06
CA ASP A 72 -7.72 11.35 18.93
C ASP A 72 -6.19 11.38 18.99
N ALA A 73 -5.53 11.52 17.84
CA ALA A 73 -4.07 11.60 17.78
C ALA A 73 -3.54 12.87 18.46
N ARG A 74 -4.28 13.99 18.39
CA ARG A 74 -3.95 15.22 19.14
C ARG A 74 -4.15 15.02 20.64
N GLY A 75 -5.29 14.45 21.04
CA GLY A 75 -5.60 14.14 22.44
C GLY A 75 -4.54 13.23 23.06
N PHE A 76 -4.17 12.13 22.39
CA PHE A 76 -3.13 11.23 22.85
C PHE A 76 -1.78 11.92 23.06
N ARG A 77 -1.37 12.82 22.15
CA ARG A 77 -0.12 13.60 22.33
C ARG A 77 -0.19 14.61 23.47
N ALA A 78 -1.36 15.17 23.75
CA ALA A 78 -1.54 16.19 24.77
C ALA A 78 -1.68 15.59 26.18
N THR A 79 -2.43 14.50 26.32
CA THR A 79 -2.84 13.97 27.64
C THR A 79 -2.57 12.48 27.82
N GLY A 80 -2.09 11.76 26.80
CA GLY A 80 -1.94 10.31 26.83
C GLY A 80 -3.27 9.54 26.73
N THR A 81 -4.40 10.23 26.55
CA THR A 81 -5.72 9.60 26.42
C THR A 81 -5.78 8.76 25.15
N LYS A 82 -6.07 7.47 25.29
CA LYS A 82 -6.26 6.57 24.14
C LYS A 82 -7.65 6.80 23.54
N GLY A 83 -7.70 6.96 22.21
CA GLY A 83 -8.96 6.94 21.46
C GLY A 83 -9.60 5.55 21.43
N PRO A 84 -10.87 5.45 21.00
CA PRO A 84 -11.58 4.18 20.85
C PRO A 84 -10.91 3.26 19.81
N THR A 85 -11.39 2.03 19.66
CA THR A 85 -10.97 1.15 18.56
C THR A 85 -11.29 1.81 17.22
N PHE A 86 -10.31 1.82 16.32
CA PHE A 86 -10.50 2.35 14.97
C PHE A 86 -11.36 1.39 14.15
N ALA A 87 -12.30 1.90 13.35
CA ALA A 87 -13.03 1.11 12.37
C ALA A 87 -13.17 1.81 11.02
N SER A 88 -13.16 1.04 9.93
CA SER A 88 -13.48 1.50 8.57
C SER A 88 -14.18 0.42 7.75
N CYS A 89 -14.93 0.83 6.72
CA CYS A 89 -15.67 -0.04 5.82
C CYS A 89 -15.28 0.23 4.36
N GLY A 90 -15.01 -0.83 3.60
CA GLY A 90 -14.88 -0.79 2.15
C GLY A 90 -15.90 -1.70 1.48
N LEU A 91 -16.55 -1.23 0.42
CA LEU A 91 -17.48 -2.00 -0.39
C LEU A 91 -16.83 -2.36 -1.74
N SER A 92 -16.94 -3.63 -2.15
CA SER A 92 -16.57 -4.03 -3.51
C SER A 92 -17.69 -3.64 -4.47
N THR A 93 -17.44 -3.74 -5.78
CA THR A 93 -18.51 -3.55 -6.77
C THR A 93 -19.69 -4.51 -6.54
N LEU A 94 -19.41 -5.76 -6.19
CA LEU A 94 -20.43 -6.75 -5.86
C LEU A 94 -21.16 -6.40 -4.55
N GLY A 95 -20.51 -5.71 -3.62
CA GLY A 95 -21.14 -5.17 -2.42
C GLY A 95 -22.16 -4.06 -2.73
N TYR A 96 -21.81 -3.13 -3.61
CA TYR A 96 -22.75 -2.11 -4.12
C TYR A 96 -23.96 -2.74 -4.82
N GLU A 97 -23.72 -3.75 -5.67
CA GLU A 97 -24.81 -4.48 -6.34
C GLU A 97 -25.73 -5.22 -5.35
N ALA A 98 -25.18 -5.83 -4.30
CA ALA A 98 -25.97 -6.50 -3.25
C ALA A 98 -26.96 -5.52 -2.59
N ILE A 99 -26.52 -4.29 -2.33
CA ILE A 99 -27.37 -3.24 -1.77
C ILE A 99 -28.18 -2.48 -2.84
N GLY A 100 -28.15 -2.92 -4.10
CA GLY A 100 -28.97 -2.37 -5.18
C GLY A 100 -28.52 -0.99 -5.66
N ILE A 101 -27.22 -0.72 -5.63
CA ILE A 101 -26.63 0.52 -6.11
C ILE A 101 -25.80 0.22 -7.36
N ASP A 102 -26.08 0.98 -8.43
CA ASP A 102 -25.34 0.86 -9.68
C ASP A 102 -23.96 1.50 -9.56
N THR A 103 -22.91 0.74 -9.89
CA THR A 103 -21.54 1.26 -9.87
C THR A 103 -21.17 2.02 -11.15
N GLY A 104 -22.06 2.13 -12.14
CA GLY A 104 -21.84 2.94 -13.35
C GLY A 104 -21.43 4.39 -13.05
N ALA A 105 -21.89 4.96 -11.94
CA ALA A 105 -21.58 6.33 -11.52
C ALA A 105 -20.09 6.58 -11.16
N PHE A 106 -19.30 5.52 -10.88
CA PHE A 106 -17.85 5.64 -10.72
C PHE A 106 -17.11 5.97 -12.02
N GLY A 107 -17.79 5.87 -13.17
CA GLY A 107 -17.28 6.29 -14.47
C GLY A 107 -16.05 5.51 -14.95
N PRO A 108 -15.30 6.06 -15.94
CA PRO A 108 -14.14 5.39 -16.53
C PRO A 108 -12.97 5.19 -15.56
N THR A 109 -12.75 6.13 -14.63
CA THR A 109 -11.66 6.04 -13.62
C THR A 109 -11.92 4.93 -12.60
N GLY A 110 -13.18 4.56 -12.39
CA GLY A 110 -13.58 3.41 -11.58
C GLY A 110 -13.57 2.06 -12.29
N GLN A 111 -13.11 1.97 -13.54
CA GLN A 111 -13.20 0.72 -14.32
C GLN A 111 -12.49 -0.45 -13.63
N SER A 112 -11.27 -0.28 -13.14
CA SER A 112 -10.54 -1.37 -12.47
C SER A 112 -11.25 -1.81 -11.18
N PHE A 113 -11.82 -0.88 -10.41
CA PHE A 113 -12.67 -1.21 -9.26
C PHE A 113 -13.91 -2.03 -9.66
N ARG A 114 -14.58 -1.63 -10.75
CA ARG A 114 -15.76 -2.34 -11.29
C ARG A 114 -15.46 -3.74 -11.80
N ASN A 115 -14.29 -3.92 -12.39
CA ASN A 115 -13.85 -5.23 -12.85
C ASN A 115 -13.56 -6.18 -11.68
N GLY A 116 -13.16 -5.64 -10.52
CA GLY A 116 -12.67 -6.42 -9.38
C GLY A 116 -11.29 -7.02 -9.64
N MET A 117 -10.60 -7.41 -8.56
CA MET A 117 -9.21 -7.87 -8.65
C MET A 117 -9.08 -9.23 -9.34
N LYS A 118 -10.14 -10.05 -9.28
CA LYS A 118 -10.19 -11.38 -9.93
C LYS A 118 -10.21 -11.30 -11.45
N HIS A 119 -10.53 -10.14 -12.01
CA HIS A 119 -10.49 -9.93 -13.44
C HIS A 119 -9.03 -9.80 -13.90
N HIS A 120 -8.49 -10.90 -14.45
CA HIS A 120 -7.17 -10.91 -15.07
C HIS A 120 -7.24 -10.25 -16.46
N ALA A 121 -7.19 -8.92 -16.50
CA ALA A 121 -6.89 -8.24 -17.76
C ALA A 121 -5.41 -8.49 -18.09
N PHE A 122 -5.15 -9.33 -19.10
CA PHE A 122 -3.80 -9.56 -19.60
C PHE A 122 -3.24 -8.26 -20.21
N ALA A 123 -2.19 -7.69 -19.60
CA ALA A 123 -1.39 -6.69 -20.28
C ALA A 123 -0.49 -7.39 -21.30
N ILE A 124 -0.61 -7.03 -22.59
CA ILE A 124 0.21 -7.60 -23.68
C ILE A 124 1.71 -7.46 -23.40
N LEU A 125 2.10 -6.38 -22.69
CA LEU A 125 3.48 -6.05 -22.35
C LEU A 125 3.96 -6.62 -21.00
N SER A 126 3.06 -7.11 -20.15
CA SER A 126 3.37 -7.49 -18.77
C SER A 126 2.61 -8.75 -18.35
N ARG A 127 3.35 -9.83 -18.09
CA ARG A 127 2.77 -11.04 -17.51
C ARG A 127 2.86 -10.96 -15.99
N ASN A 128 1.95 -10.21 -15.37
CA ASN A 128 1.68 -10.40 -13.94
C ASN A 128 1.39 -11.90 -13.74
N ARG A 129 2.18 -12.56 -12.89
CA ARG A 129 2.04 -14.01 -12.63
C ARG A 129 1.34 -14.29 -11.32
N ASP A 130 0.52 -13.34 -10.86
CA ASP A 130 -0.47 -13.59 -9.84
C ASP A 130 -1.20 -14.91 -10.15
N PRO A 131 -1.30 -15.81 -9.16
CA PRO A 131 -1.99 -17.08 -9.34
C PRO A 131 -3.45 -16.83 -9.72
N LEU A 132 -4.06 -17.78 -10.42
CA LEU A 132 -5.48 -17.68 -10.79
C LEU A 132 -6.35 -17.62 -9.52
N PRO A 133 -7.56 -17.04 -9.57
CA PRO A 133 -8.39 -16.89 -8.37
C PRO A 133 -8.75 -18.22 -7.70
N ALA A 134 -8.79 -19.31 -8.47
CA ALA A 134 -9.00 -20.68 -7.96
C ALA A 134 -7.84 -21.21 -7.09
N GLU A 135 -6.65 -20.62 -7.18
CA GLU A 135 -5.48 -20.96 -6.38
C GLU A 135 -5.30 -20.02 -5.16
N TRP A 136 -6.18 -19.03 -4.99
CA TRP A 136 -6.17 -18.14 -3.82
C TRP A 136 -6.66 -18.90 -2.58
N GLU A 137 -6.48 -18.32 -1.40
CA GLU A 137 -7.06 -18.87 -0.17
C GLU A 137 -8.60 -18.75 -0.19
N PRO A 138 -9.32 -19.70 0.45
CA PRO A 138 -10.78 -19.82 0.35
C PRO A 138 -11.59 -18.51 0.52
N PRO A 139 -11.27 -17.61 1.47
CA PRO A 139 -12.03 -16.37 1.65
C PRO A 139 -12.03 -15.45 0.42
N PHE A 140 -11.03 -15.58 -0.46
CA PHE A 140 -10.83 -14.69 -1.61
C PHE A 140 -11.20 -15.33 -2.95
N GLN A 141 -11.47 -16.62 -3.02
CA GLN A 141 -11.79 -17.30 -4.29
C GLN A 141 -13.16 -16.87 -4.83
N GLY A 142 -14.13 -16.73 -3.93
CA GLY A 142 -15.52 -16.41 -4.25
C GLY A 142 -15.85 -14.91 -4.21
N ARG A 143 -17.15 -14.62 -4.24
CA ARG A 143 -17.70 -13.26 -4.09
C ARG A 143 -17.35 -12.69 -2.72
N VAL A 144 -16.75 -11.50 -2.71
CA VAL A 144 -16.47 -10.68 -1.53
C VAL A 144 -17.20 -9.36 -1.73
N ASP A 145 -18.09 -9.00 -0.80
CA ASP A 145 -18.94 -7.82 -0.90
C ASP A 145 -18.37 -6.62 -0.13
N ALA A 146 -17.79 -6.88 1.04
CA ALA A 146 -17.24 -5.82 1.87
C ALA A 146 -16.02 -6.28 2.67
N VAL A 147 -15.24 -5.30 3.13
CA VAL A 147 -14.21 -5.46 4.15
C VAL A 147 -14.48 -4.50 5.30
N ILE A 148 -14.50 -5.03 6.52
CA ILE A 148 -14.48 -4.24 7.75
C ILE A 148 -13.09 -4.34 8.35
N ILE A 149 -12.47 -3.19 8.61
CA ILE A 149 -11.14 -3.11 9.23
C ILE A 149 -11.34 -2.56 10.63
N LEU A 150 -10.95 -3.34 11.63
CA LEU A 150 -10.93 -2.94 13.03
C LEU A 150 -9.47 -2.88 13.49
N ALA A 151 -9.08 -1.86 14.26
CA ALA A 151 -7.70 -1.75 14.72
C ALA A 151 -7.58 -1.12 16.11
N ASP A 152 -6.72 -1.70 16.94
CA ASP A 152 -6.47 -1.24 18.31
C ASP A 152 -5.01 -1.45 18.72
N ASP A 153 -4.55 -0.77 19.77
CA ASP A 153 -3.23 -1.04 20.35
C ASP A 153 -3.24 -2.25 21.29
N SER A 154 -4.42 -2.72 21.70
CA SER A 154 -4.63 -3.87 22.56
C SER A 154 -5.30 -5.02 21.80
N ALA A 155 -4.59 -6.14 21.68
CA ALA A 155 -5.12 -7.36 21.06
C ALA A 155 -6.41 -7.87 21.75
N ASN A 156 -6.52 -7.71 23.07
CA ASN A 156 -7.70 -8.14 23.82
C ASN A 156 -8.93 -7.25 23.53
N VAL A 157 -8.73 -5.93 23.44
CA VAL A 157 -9.80 -4.98 23.10
C VAL A 157 -10.25 -5.22 21.66
N LEU A 158 -9.29 -5.38 20.74
CA LEU A 158 -9.58 -5.71 19.35
C LEU A 158 -10.36 -7.03 19.23
N ALA A 159 -9.93 -8.09 19.92
CA ALA A 159 -10.63 -9.37 19.87
C ALA A 159 -12.09 -9.28 20.36
N ALA A 160 -12.32 -8.56 21.46
CA ALA A 160 -13.67 -8.30 21.96
C ALA A 160 -14.51 -7.50 20.96
N LYS A 161 -13.92 -6.48 20.33
CA LYS A 161 -14.59 -5.68 19.30
C LYS A 161 -14.91 -6.49 18.05
N THR A 162 -13.97 -7.30 17.58
CA THR A 162 -14.18 -8.23 16.47
C THR A 162 -15.32 -9.20 16.78
N GLN A 163 -15.40 -9.72 18.01
CA GLN A 163 -16.52 -10.59 18.41
C GLN A 163 -17.85 -9.85 18.42
N GLN A 164 -17.90 -8.62 18.95
CA GLN A 164 -19.10 -7.78 18.97
C GLN A 164 -19.61 -7.50 17.55
N VAL A 165 -18.73 -7.06 16.64
CA VAL A 165 -19.08 -6.77 15.24
C VAL A 165 -19.46 -8.05 14.50
N SER A 166 -18.78 -9.16 14.77
CA SER A 166 -19.13 -10.46 14.17
C SER A 166 -20.53 -10.93 14.59
N ALA A 167 -20.93 -10.68 15.84
CA ALA A 167 -22.25 -11.03 16.33
C ALA A 167 -23.35 -10.17 15.69
N SER A 168 -23.11 -8.87 15.47
CA SER A 168 -24.08 -7.98 14.82
C SER A 168 -24.32 -8.30 13.34
N LEU A 169 -23.39 -9.04 12.71
CA LEU A 169 -23.53 -9.51 11.32
C LEU A 169 -24.44 -10.73 11.17
N ASN A 170 -24.90 -11.35 12.25
CA ASN A 170 -25.75 -12.53 12.18
C ASN A 170 -27.06 -12.23 11.43
N GLY A 171 -27.38 -13.02 10.40
CA GLY A 171 -28.52 -12.78 9.51
C GLY A 171 -28.33 -11.65 8.49
N VAL A 172 -27.22 -10.91 8.54
CA VAL A 172 -26.89 -9.81 7.62
C VAL A 172 -25.81 -10.23 6.61
N ALA A 173 -24.73 -10.84 7.08
CA ALA A 173 -23.63 -11.28 6.24
C ALA A 173 -22.96 -12.55 6.77
N SER A 174 -22.36 -13.33 5.86
CA SER A 174 -21.40 -14.36 6.20
C SER A 174 -20.00 -13.77 6.27
N ILE A 175 -19.27 -14.07 7.34
CA ILE A 175 -17.84 -13.75 7.46
C ILE A 175 -17.06 -14.84 6.72
N LEU A 176 -16.45 -14.47 5.60
CA LEU A 176 -15.66 -15.37 4.75
C LEU A 176 -14.32 -15.72 5.38
N GLY A 177 -13.74 -14.77 6.13
CA GLY A 177 -12.48 -14.92 6.82
C GLY A 177 -12.12 -13.65 7.59
N VAL A 178 -11.26 -13.81 8.59
CA VAL A 178 -10.69 -12.70 9.38
C VAL A 178 -9.18 -12.75 9.26
N GLU A 179 -8.60 -11.77 8.58
CA GLU A 179 -7.14 -11.63 8.47
C GLU A 179 -6.62 -10.76 9.60
N ARG A 180 -5.62 -11.26 10.34
CA ARG A 180 -5.07 -10.57 11.51
C ARG A 180 -3.68 -10.03 11.23
N GLY A 181 -3.50 -8.75 11.50
CA GLY A 181 -2.25 -8.02 11.32
C GLY A 181 -1.68 -7.55 12.65
N THR A 182 -0.35 -7.63 12.77
CA THR A 182 0.42 -7.14 13.92
C THR A 182 1.62 -6.35 13.44
N VAL A 183 1.79 -5.13 13.95
CA VAL A 183 2.96 -4.29 13.63
C VAL A 183 4.22 -4.95 14.19
N LEU A 184 5.17 -5.26 13.31
CA LEU A 184 6.51 -5.71 13.68
C LEU A 184 7.45 -4.53 13.85
N ARG A 185 8.37 -4.62 14.82
CA ARG A 185 9.40 -3.60 15.04
C ARG A 185 10.79 -4.21 15.15
N ASN A 186 11.81 -3.47 14.71
CA ASN A 186 13.20 -3.83 14.97
C ASN A 186 13.63 -3.43 16.39
N ALA A 187 14.89 -3.71 16.75
CA ALA A 187 15.44 -3.37 18.07
C ALA A 187 15.45 -1.86 18.38
N LYS A 188 15.39 -1.00 17.36
CA LYS A 188 15.28 0.47 17.50
C LYS A 188 13.83 0.95 17.58
N GLY A 189 12.86 0.03 17.59
CA GLY A 189 11.44 0.36 17.61
C GLY A 189 10.86 0.81 16.27
N GLU A 190 11.62 0.72 15.17
CA GLU A 190 11.14 1.13 13.84
C GLU A 190 10.24 0.04 13.25
N PRO A 191 9.14 0.39 12.57
CA PRO A 191 8.24 -0.57 11.96
C PRO A 191 8.92 -1.29 10.79
N ILE A 192 8.84 -2.61 10.75
CA ILE A 192 9.47 -3.46 9.73
C ILE A 192 8.48 -4.46 9.12
N GLU A 193 8.83 -5.02 7.98
CA GLU A 193 8.20 -6.22 7.42
C GLU A 193 9.00 -7.50 7.76
N HIS A 194 8.53 -8.67 7.32
CA HIS A 194 9.10 -9.96 7.76
C HIS A 194 10.52 -10.25 7.25
N PHE A 195 10.96 -9.70 6.11
CA PHE A 195 12.36 -9.78 5.69
C PHE A 195 13.29 -8.94 6.58
N GLY A 196 12.73 -8.02 7.37
CA GLY A 196 13.42 -7.22 8.39
C GLY A 196 13.80 -5.81 7.97
N TYR A 197 13.19 -5.29 6.90
CA TYR A 197 13.43 -3.93 6.42
C TYR A 197 12.40 -2.97 6.98
N VAL A 198 12.85 -1.75 7.33
CA VAL A 198 11.94 -0.65 7.65
C VAL A 198 10.99 -0.40 6.48
N ASP A 199 9.69 -0.51 6.75
CA ASP A 199 8.64 -0.37 5.74
C ASP A 199 7.80 0.90 5.97
N ALA A 200 6.92 1.21 5.02
CA ALA A 200 5.98 2.34 5.01
C ALA A 200 6.63 3.73 5.16
N ARG A 201 7.97 3.85 5.01
CA ARG A 201 8.70 5.11 5.20
C ARG A 201 8.39 6.20 4.18
N SER A 202 8.36 5.84 2.90
CA SER A 202 8.10 6.77 1.80
C SER A 202 6.61 6.72 1.46
N GLN A 203 5.90 7.83 1.70
CA GLN A 203 4.47 7.99 1.50
C GLN A 203 4.21 9.36 0.84
N PRO A 204 3.18 9.49 -0.01
CA PRO A 204 2.61 10.80 -0.29
C PRO A 204 2.02 11.40 1.00
N LEU A 205 2.31 12.68 1.28
CA LEU A 205 1.81 13.39 2.46
C LEU A 205 0.82 14.48 2.07
N PHE A 206 -0.28 14.56 2.80
CA PHE A 206 -1.40 15.47 2.51
C PHE A 206 -1.54 16.55 3.58
N LEU A 207 -1.34 16.17 4.84
CA LEU A 207 -1.57 17.02 5.99
C LEU A 207 -0.36 17.91 6.27
N LYS A 208 -0.62 19.17 6.60
CA LYS A 208 0.40 20.18 6.90
C LYS A 208 1.37 19.72 7.99
N SER A 209 0.87 19.16 9.08
CA SER A 209 1.69 18.68 10.19
C SER A 209 2.66 17.56 9.79
N ASP A 210 2.25 16.65 8.91
CA ASP A 210 3.11 15.58 8.41
C ASP A 210 4.17 16.09 7.44
N ILE A 211 3.79 17.03 6.58
CA ILE A 211 4.72 17.69 5.65
C ILE A 211 5.76 18.50 6.42
N ASP A 212 5.35 19.27 7.44
CA ASP A 212 6.27 20.07 8.26
C ASP A 212 7.22 19.17 9.07
N ALA A 213 6.71 18.08 9.65
CA ALA A 213 7.54 17.11 10.37
C ALA A 213 8.57 16.40 9.47
N GLU A 214 8.23 16.20 8.19
CA GLU A 214 9.14 15.62 7.20
C GLU A 214 10.13 16.67 6.66
N LYS A 215 9.69 17.92 6.45
CA LYS A 215 10.56 19.07 6.11
C LYS A 215 11.65 19.28 7.15
N ALA A 216 11.33 19.12 8.44
CA ALA A 216 12.31 19.19 9.52
C ALA A 216 13.43 18.13 9.42
N LYS A 217 13.22 17.06 8.64
CA LYS A 217 14.21 15.99 8.36
C LYS A 217 14.87 16.15 6.98
N GLY A 218 14.51 17.19 6.22
CA GLY A 218 14.97 17.45 4.85
C GLY A 218 13.97 17.01 3.78
N THR A 219 13.68 17.89 2.84
CA THR A 219 12.81 17.63 1.65
C THR A 219 13.24 18.46 0.43
N ASP A 220 14.42 19.08 0.46
CA ASP A 220 14.95 19.96 -0.58
C ASP A 220 15.22 19.24 -1.90
N VAL A 221 15.49 17.93 -1.87
CA VAL A 221 15.67 17.13 -3.09
C VAL A 221 14.46 16.24 -3.41
N TRP A 222 13.66 15.87 -2.41
CA TRP A 222 12.43 15.11 -2.62
C TRP A 222 11.31 15.65 -1.73
N ASP A 223 10.37 16.37 -2.36
CA ASP A 223 9.14 16.80 -1.71
C ASP A 223 8.13 15.64 -1.66
N PRO A 224 7.71 15.16 -0.48
CA PRO A 224 6.73 14.10 -0.34
C PRO A 224 5.28 14.60 -0.43
N SER A 225 5.03 15.90 -0.51
CA SER A 225 3.69 16.48 -0.64
C SER A 225 2.92 15.87 -1.82
N ALA A 226 1.60 15.76 -1.68
CA ALA A 226 0.72 15.26 -2.71
C ALA A 226 -0.64 15.97 -2.64
N PRO A 227 -1.27 16.22 -3.80
CA PRO A 227 -2.61 16.78 -3.82
C PRO A 227 -3.64 15.72 -3.39
N LEU A 228 -4.77 16.16 -2.82
CA LEU A 228 -5.83 15.29 -2.34
C LEU A 228 -6.31 14.27 -3.39
N ARG A 229 -6.40 14.65 -4.67
CA ARG A 229 -6.76 13.77 -5.80
C ARG A 229 -5.87 12.54 -5.97
N THR A 230 -4.70 12.51 -5.34
CA THR A 230 -3.85 11.31 -5.32
C THR A 230 -4.54 10.15 -4.60
N VAL A 231 -5.42 10.43 -3.64
CA VAL A 231 -6.13 9.41 -2.83
C VAL A 231 -7.63 9.62 -2.75
N LEU A 232 -8.14 10.83 -2.95
CA LEU A 232 -9.57 11.14 -2.82
C LEU A 232 -10.28 11.18 -4.17
N VAL A 233 -11.51 10.67 -4.17
CA VAL A 233 -12.46 10.71 -5.29
C VAL A 233 -13.79 11.23 -4.73
N PRO A 234 -14.52 12.10 -5.44
CA PRO A 234 -15.89 12.44 -5.04
C PRO A 234 -16.70 11.15 -4.90
N ASP A 235 -17.42 10.97 -3.80
CA ASP A 235 -18.29 9.81 -3.64
C ASP A 235 -19.50 10.00 -4.57
N PRO A 236 -19.64 9.19 -5.64
CA PRO A 236 -20.65 9.42 -6.67
C PRO A 236 -22.08 9.16 -6.19
N HIS A 237 -22.24 8.55 -5.00
CA HIS A 237 -23.53 8.23 -4.41
C HIS A 237 -23.88 9.08 -3.19
N ALA A 238 -23.00 9.99 -2.78
CA ALA A 238 -23.29 10.95 -1.72
C ALA A 238 -24.05 12.17 -2.28
N THR A 239 -25.01 12.68 -1.49
CA THR A 239 -25.79 13.88 -1.84
C THR A 239 -25.32 15.13 -1.10
N VAL A 240 -24.34 14.99 -0.19
CA VAL A 240 -23.79 16.07 0.62
C VAL A 240 -22.49 16.55 -0.02
N ASP A 241 -22.33 17.86 -0.15
CA ASP A 241 -21.09 18.46 -0.64
C ASP A 241 -19.87 18.01 0.17
N ASP A 242 -18.69 18.04 -0.45
CA ASP A 242 -17.43 17.63 0.15
C ASP A 242 -17.42 16.18 0.70
N SER A 243 -18.25 15.31 0.12
CA SER A 243 -18.25 13.87 0.39
C SER A 243 -17.28 13.16 -0.54
N PHE A 244 -16.21 12.61 0.04
CA PHE A 244 -15.17 11.91 -0.70
C PHE A 244 -14.94 10.51 -0.13
N GLY A 245 -14.55 9.61 -1.01
CA GLY A 245 -14.04 8.29 -0.67
C GLY A 245 -12.68 8.03 -1.31
N SER A 246 -12.23 6.79 -1.21
CA SER A 246 -10.97 6.36 -1.81
C SER A 246 -11.05 4.91 -2.28
N TYR A 247 -10.43 4.60 -3.41
CA TYR A 247 -10.27 3.20 -3.80
C TYR A 247 -9.25 2.52 -2.90
N LEU A 248 -9.59 1.35 -2.37
CA LEU A 248 -8.75 0.51 -1.53
C LEU A 248 -8.38 -0.76 -2.29
N VAL A 249 -7.09 -1.03 -2.39
CA VAL A 249 -6.56 -2.32 -2.87
C VAL A 249 -6.15 -3.14 -1.66
N PHE A 250 -6.65 -4.36 -1.55
CA PHE A 250 -6.20 -5.33 -0.54
C PHE A 250 -5.54 -6.54 -1.21
N ARG A 251 -4.35 -6.94 -0.72
CA ARG A 251 -3.65 -8.16 -1.16
C ARG A 251 -3.01 -8.87 0.03
N LYS A 252 -3.33 -10.15 0.23
CA LYS A 252 -2.60 -11.01 1.16
C LYS A 252 -1.35 -11.55 0.46
N LEU A 253 -0.18 -11.12 0.91
CA LEU A 253 1.11 -11.44 0.29
C LEU A 253 1.96 -12.30 1.23
N ARG A 254 2.07 -13.60 0.95
CA ARG A 254 2.92 -14.53 1.70
C ARG A 254 4.38 -14.27 1.42
N GLN A 255 5.21 -14.23 2.47
CA GLN A 255 6.64 -13.96 2.39
C GLN A 255 7.48 -15.20 2.74
N ASP A 256 8.38 -15.60 1.84
CA ASP A 256 9.36 -16.67 2.09
C ASP A 256 10.62 -16.11 2.75
N VAL A 257 10.59 -15.91 4.06
CA VAL A 257 11.71 -15.26 4.77
C VAL A 257 13.01 -16.07 4.68
N ALA A 258 12.91 -17.40 4.80
CA ALA A 258 14.07 -18.28 4.73
C ALA A 258 14.66 -18.32 3.32
N GLY A 259 13.81 -18.49 2.29
CA GLY A 259 14.21 -18.46 0.89
C GLY A 259 14.82 -17.13 0.49
N PHE A 260 14.22 -16.01 0.90
CA PHE A 260 14.76 -14.67 0.66
C PHE A 260 16.16 -14.52 1.25
N ASN A 261 16.36 -14.84 2.54
CA ASN A 261 17.66 -14.71 3.19
C ASN A 261 18.72 -15.65 2.58
N ALA A 262 18.32 -16.86 2.17
CA ALA A 262 19.22 -17.77 1.45
C ALA A 262 19.66 -17.17 0.10
N ARG A 263 18.72 -16.57 -0.65
CA ARG A 263 19.05 -15.95 -1.94
C ARG A 263 19.88 -14.67 -1.80
N VAL A 264 19.71 -13.90 -0.71
CA VAL A 264 20.59 -12.78 -0.38
C VAL A 264 22.02 -13.26 -0.15
N ARG A 265 22.22 -14.36 0.58
CA ARG A 265 23.55 -14.97 0.79
C ARG A 265 24.22 -15.38 -0.52
N GLU A 266 23.46 -16.02 -1.40
CA GLU A 266 23.95 -16.42 -2.72
C GLU A 266 24.32 -15.19 -3.58
N LEU A 267 23.47 -14.16 -3.59
CA LEU A 267 23.76 -12.91 -4.29
C LEU A 267 25.02 -12.24 -3.74
N ALA A 268 25.18 -12.16 -2.41
CA ALA A 268 26.34 -11.60 -1.76
C ALA A 268 27.64 -12.31 -2.19
N SER A 269 27.62 -13.64 -2.24
CA SER A 269 28.72 -14.46 -2.75
C SER A 269 29.03 -14.15 -4.23
N GLN A 270 28.02 -14.08 -5.10
CA GLN A 270 28.19 -13.81 -6.53
C GLN A 270 28.76 -12.41 -6.83
N LEU A 271 28.45 -11.44 -5.97
CA LEU A 271 28.97 -10.07 -6.07
C LEU A 271 30.28 -9.86 -5.30
N ALA A 272 30.75 -10.86 -4.54
CA ALA A 272 31.87 -10.74 -3.61
C ALA A 272 31.68 -9.56 -2.64
N THR A 273 30.51 -9.48 -2.01
CA THR A 273 30.12 -8.44 -1.04
C THR A 273 29.45 -9.04 0.20
N ASN A 274 29.03 -8.20 1.14
CA ASN A 274 28.33 -8.65 2.36
C ASN A 274 26.81 -8.75 2.15
N GLU A 275 26.15 -9.55 2.99
CA GLU A 275 24.70 -9.75 2.93
C GLU A 275 23.89 -8.46 3.13
N PRO A 276 24.24 -7.54 4.07
CA PRO A 276 23.52 -6.28 4.21
C PRO A 276 23.46 -5.47 2.92
N LEU A 277 24.58 -5.31 2.21
CA LEU A 277 24.63 -4.59 0.94
C LEU A 277 23.88 -5.36 -0.16
N ALA A 278 24.06 -6.67 -0.28
CA ALA A 278 23.34 -7.48 -1.26
C ALA A 278 21.81 -7.35 -1.10
N GLY A 279 21.30 -7.46 0.13
CA GLY A 279 19.89 -7.25 0.43
C GLY A 279 19.45 -5.80 0.19
N ALA A 280 20.30 -4.82 0.49
CA ALA A 280 20.01 -3.42 0.19
C ALA A 280 19.96 -3.12 -1.31
N LEU A 281 20.71 -3.85 -2.15
CA LEU A 281 20.61 -3.76 -3.61
C LEU A 281 19.30 -4.37 -4.15
N VAL A 282 18.70 -5.34 -3.46
CA VAL A 282 17.39 -5.92 -3.79
C VAL A 282 16.26 -4.95 -3.46
N VAL A 283 16.25 -4.43 -2.23
CA VAL A 283 15.14 -3.57 -1.74
C VAL A 283 15.34 -2.12 -2.19
N GLY A 284 16.58 -1.66 -2.28
CA GLY A 284 17.00 -0.26 -2.44
C GLY A 284 17.26 0.47 -1.12
N ARG A 285 17.09 -0.22 0.01
CA ARG A 285 17.40 0.25 1.37
C ARG A 285 18.00 -0.87 2.20
N PHE A 286 18.88 -0.53 3.13
CA PHE A 286 19.28 -1.42 4.21
C PHE A 286 18.13 -1.68 5.19
N LYS A 287 18.30 -2.66 6.07
CA LYS A 287 17.28 -3.06 7.04
C LYS A 287 16.88 -1.92 8.00
N ASP A 288 17.81 -1.03 8.34
CA ASP A 288 17.56 0.18 9.14
C ASP A 288 16.89 1.32 8.35
N GLY A 289 16.62 1.10 7.06
CA GLY A 289 16.02 2.09 6.17
C GLY A 289 17.02 2.97 5.42
N THR A 290 18.34 2.83 5.62
CA THR A 290 19.35 3.61 4.90
C THR A 290 19.22 3.42 3.39
N PRO A 291 19.04 4.47 2.56
CA PRO A 291 18.96 4.31 1.10
C PRO A 291 20.30 3.89 0.49
N VAL A 292 20.31 2.77 -0.23
CA VAL A 292 21.55 2.25 -0.85
C VAL A 292 22.09 3.18 -1.94
N THR A 293 21.28 4.11 -2.46
CA THR A 293 21.75 5.12 -3.42
C THR A 293 22.69 6.15 -2.79
N LEU A 294 22.63 6.35 -1.47
CA LEU A 294 23.43 7.35 -0.76
C LEU A 294 24.78 6.78 -0.31
N GLN A 295 24.78 5.56 0.25
CA GLN A 295 25.98 4.91 0.76
C GLN A 295 25.90 3.37 0.72
N PRO A 296 27.04 2.66 0.76
CA PRO A 296 27.11 1.20 0.68
C PRO A 296 27.01 0.47 2.04
N ASN A 297 26.61 1.16 3.10
CA ASN A 297 26.46 0.63 4.46
C ASN A 297 25.22 1.20 5.15
N ASP A 298 24.75 0.55 6.21
CA ASP A 298 23.69 1.08 7.07
C ASP A 298 24.21 2.23 7.98
N GLY A 299 23.33 2.82 8.78
CA GLY A 299 23.69 3.83 9.79
C GLY A 299 23.09 5.23 9.58
N LEU A 300 22.51 5.55 8.41
CA LEU A 300 21.74 6.79 8.24
C LEU A 300 20.31 6.68 8.78
N GLY A 301 19.85 5.46 9.04
CA GLY A 301 18.46 5.19 9.34
C GLY A 301 17.53 5.49 8.15
N ALA A 302 16.24 5.59 8.44
CA ALA A 302 15.21 5.72 7.42
C ALA A 302 15.10 7.12 6.76
N VAL A 303 16.20 7.72 6.28
CA VAL A 303 16.15 8.99 5.55
C VAL A 303 15.39 8.86 4.22
N ASN A 304 14.65 9.88 3.81
CA ASN A 304 13.83 9.84 2.59
C ASN A 304 14.11 10.98 1.60
N ASN A 305 14.93 11.95 1.99
CA ASN A 305 15.34 13.10 1.19
C ASN A 305 16.45 12.73 0.20
N PHE A 306 16.10 11.98 -0.84
CA PHE A 306 17.02 11.66 -1.93
C PHE A 306 16.28 11.48 -3.24
N VAL A 307 17.03 11.65 -4.32
CA VAL A 307 16.67 11.29 -5.70
C VAL A 307 17.79 10.40 -6.26
N TYR A 308 17.53 9.67 -7.35
CA TYR A 308 18.58 8.82 -7.92
C TYR A 308 19.56 9.62 -8.77
N ARG A 309 19.09 10.57 -9.58
CA ARG A 309 19.96 11.49 -10.33
C ARG A 309 20.16 12.79 -9.56
N PRO A 310 21.34 13.42 -9.61
CA PRO A 310 22.48 13.09 -10.47
C PRO A 310 23.47 12.05 -9.89
N LEU A 311 23.27 11.57 -8.65
CA LEU A 311 24.26 10.74 -7.93
C LEU A 311 24.43 9.30 -8.50
N ASP A 312 23.39 8.74 -9.09
CA ASP A 312 23.34 7.36 -9.58
C ASP A 312 22.66 7.25 -10.97
N PRO A 313 23.24 7.90 -12.00
CA PRO A 313 22.66 7.95 -13.34
C PRO A 313 22.75 6.59 -14.06
N ALA A 314 23.73 5.76 -13.67
CA ALA A 314 23.96 4.43 -14.22
C ALA A 314 23.25 3.32 -13.45
N GLY A 315 22.73 3.55 -12.23
CA GLY A 315 22.14 2.49 -11.40
C GLY A 315 23.19 1.54 -10.80
N ASN A 316 24.38 2.06 -10.48
CA ASN A 316 25.46 1.31 -9.87
C ASN A 316 25.50 1.47 -8.34
N ARG A 317 24.73 2.42 -7.78
CA ARG A 317 24.51 2.52 -6.32
C ARG A 317 23.21 1.81 -5.91
N CYS A 318 22.08 2.23 -6.48
CA CYS A 318 20.78 1.58 -6.33
C CYS A 318 20.34 1.01 -7.68
N PRO A 319 20.38 -0.31 -7.88
CA PRO A 319 20.04 -0.91 -9.17
C PRO A 319 18.66 -0.49 -9.67
N PHE A 320 18.47 -0.39 -10.99
CA PHE A 320 17.17 -0.03 -11.58
C PHE A 320 16.05 -1.03 -11.26
N HIS A 321 16.41 -2.28 -10.98
CA HIS A 321 15.50 -3.36 -10.56
C HIS A 321 15.30 -3.43 -9.04
N ALA A 322 15.93 -2.56 -8.26
CA ALA A 322 15.69 -2.47 -6.82
C ALA A 322 14.24 -2.03 -6.56
N HIS A 323 13.60 -2.65 -5.57
CA HIS A 323 12.16 -2.52 -5.35
C HIS A 323 11.67 -1.06 -5.25
N ILE A 324 12.28 -0.26 -4.38
CA ILE A 324 11.85 1.15 -4.22
C ILE A 324 12.12 2.00 -5.47
N ARG A 325 13.08 1.62 -6.31
CA ARG A 325 13.41 2.34 -7.55
C ARG A 325 12.38 2.01 -8.61
N LYS A 326 12.07 0.73 -8.80
CA LYS A 326 10.95 0.25 -9.63
C LYS A 326 9.64 0.94 -9.25
N ALA A 327 9.27 0.90 -7.97
CA ALA A 327 8.00 1.42 -7.48
C ALA A 327 7.90 2.95 -7.44
N ASN A 328 9.03 3.67 -7.44
CA ASN A 328 9.07 5.13 -7.51
C ASN A 328 10.42 5.59 -8.11
N GLN A 329 10.40 6.06 -9.35
CA GLN A 329 11.59 6.48 -10.09
C GLN A 329 12.14 7.85 -9.65
N ARG A 330 11.44 8.57 -8.78
CA ARG A 330 11.81 9.90 -8.24
C ARG A 330 12.29 10.88 -9.32
N GLY A 331 11.52 11.00 -10.40
CA GLY A 331 11.82 11.90 -11.52
C GLY A 331 12.79 11.35 -12.54
N THR A 332 13.07 10.05 -12.51
CA THR A 332 13.94 9.37 -13.49
C THR A 332 13.19 8.46 -14.45
N ASN A 333 11.85 8.50 -14.45
CA ASN A 333 11.05 7.80 -15.44
C ASN A 333 11.32 8.38 -16.86
N PRO A 334 11.63 7.54 -17.86
CA PRO A 334 11.99 8.02 -19.19
C PRO A 334 10.80 8.49 -20.06
N LEU A 335 9.56 8.18 -19.67
CA LEU A 335 8.36 8.44 -20.48
C LEU A 335 7.40 9.45 -19.86
N LEU A 336 7.57 9.77 -18.58
CA LEU A 336 6.65 10.61 -17.83
C LEU A 336 7.36 11.88 -17.37
N THR A 337 6.63 13.00 -17.35
CA THR A 337 7.08 14.17 -16.59
C THR A 337 7.13 13.84 -15.09
N LEU A 338 7.87 14.63 -14.30
CA LEU A 338 7.92 14.44 -12.85
C LEU A 338 6.52 14.50 -12.23
N GLU A 339 5.65 15.39 -12.69
CA GLU A 339 4.27 15.51 -12.23
C GLU A 339 3.47 14.23 -12.51
N GLN A 340 3.50 13.75 -13.76
CA GLN A 340 2.82 12.51 -14.17
C GLN A 340 3.33 11.28 -13.43
N GLU A 341 4.64 11.22 -13.15
CA GLU A 341 5.25 10.14 -12.37
C GLU A 341 4.80 10.19 -10.91
N ARG A 342 4.76 11.39 -10.31
CA ARG A 342 4.32 11.58 -8.92
C ARG A 342 2.85 11.26 -8.71
N MET A 343 2.01 11.41 -9.74
CA MET A 343 0.60 11.01 -9.70
C MET A 343 0.40 9.49 -9.68
N ARG A 344 1.44 8.69 -9.90
CA ARG A 344 1.39 7.22 -9.75
C ARG A 344 1.48 6.77 -8.29
N ARG A 345 1.93 7.63 -7.38
CA ARG A 345 2.15 7.29 -5.97
C ARG A 345 0.88 6.78 -5.31
N ILE A 346 1.02 5.78 -4.44
CA ILE A 346 -0.05 5.21 -3.63
C ILE A 346 0.18 5.49 -2.14
N ALA A 347 -0.89 5.60 -1.36
CA ALA A 347 -0.80 5.70 0.10
C ALA A 347 -0.89 4.30 0.72
N ARG A 348 0.25 3.72 1.12
CA ARG A 348 0.29 2.34 1.65
C ARG A 348 -0.11 2.28 3.12
N ARG A 349 -0.94 1.30 3.48
CA ARG A 349 -1.48 1.02 4.83
C ARG A 349 -1.36 -0.46 5.21
N GLY A 350 -0.36 -1.15 4.62
CA GLY A 350 -0.16 -2.57 4.88
C GLY A 350 0.30 -2.84 6.30
N ILE A 351 0.01 -4.05 6.78
CA ILE A 351 0.41 -4.54 8.11
C ILE A 351 0.86 -6.01 8.02
N PRO A 352 1.96 -6.40 8.69
CA PRO A 352 2.40 -7.80 8.66
C PRO A 352 1.39 -8.76 9.29
N TYR A 353 1.31 -10.00 8.80
CA TYR A 353 0.56 -11.09 9.45
C TYR A 353 1.48 -12.24 9.81
N GLY A 354 1.07 -13.05 10.79
CA GLY A 354 1.83 -14.19 11.29
C GLY A 354 2.94 -13.82 12.28
N ILE A 355 3.50 -14.83 12.94
CA ILE A 355 4.45 -14.68 14.05
C ILE A 355 5.90 -14.61 13.54
N ARG A 356 6.73 -13.73 14.12
CA ARG A 356 8.17 -13.64 13.85
C ARG A 356 9.00 -14.06 15.10
N PRO A 357 10.04 -14.92 14.97
CA PRO A 357 10.45 -15.62 13.76
C PRO A 357 9.35 -16.60 13.30
N PRO A 358 9.24 -16.85 11.99
CA PRO A 358 8.25 -17.80 11.49
C PRO A 358 8.50 -19.18 12.10
N GLY A 359 7.51 -19.67 12.84
CA GLY A 359 7.43 -21.07 13.28
C GLY A 359 6.92 -21.95 12.14
N ALA A 360 5.94 -22.82 12.43
CA ALA A 360 5.30 -23.65 11.40
C ALA A 360 4.26 -22.90 10.53
N GLY A 361 3.85 -21.68 10.92
CA GLY A 361 2.82 -20.90 10.23
C GLY A 361 3.36 -20.04 9.09
N GLU A 362 2.48 -19.66 8.15
CA GLU A 362 2.81 -18.68 7.11
C GLU A 362 2.90 -17.26 7.70
N VAL A 363 3.81 -16.47 7.15
CA VAL A 363 4.00 -15.06 7.46
C VAL A 363 3.92 -14.23 6.19
N GLY A 364 3.61 -12.95 6.33
CA GLY A 364 3.61 -12.05 5.19
C GLY A 364 3.06 -10.68 5.47
N LEU A 365 2.55 -10.02 4.44
CA LEU A 365 1.99 -8.67 4.49
C LEU A 365 0.54 -8.68 4.03
N LEU A 366 -0.35 -8.15 4.86
CA LEU A 366 -1.69 -7.72 4.43
C LEU A 366 -1.50 -6.37 3.74
N PHE A 367 -1.11 -6.40 2.47
CA PHE A 367 -0.85 -5.19 1.70
C PHE A 367 -2.15 -4.44 1.46
N GLN A 368 -2.12 -3.15 1.77
CA GLN A 368 -3.22 -2.23 1.56
C GLN A 368 -2.72 -0.93 0.98
N CYS A 369 -3.43 -0.37 0.02
CA CYS A 369 -3.18 1.00 -0.40
C CYS A 369 -4.42 1.73 -0.87
N PHE A 370 -4.41 3.04 -0.63
CA PHE A 370 -5.42 4.00 -1.08
C PHE A 370 -4.91 4.79 -2.28
N GLN A 371 -5.85 5.09 -3.19
CA GLN A 371 -5.59 5.84 -4.42
C GLN A 371 -6.88 6.50 -4.96
N GLY A 372 -6.69 7.54 -5.79
CA GLY A 372 -7.77 8.15 -6.57
C GLY A 372 -8.11 7.39 -7.85
N ASP A 373 -7.20 6.55 -8.34
CA ASP A 373 -7.38 5.73 -9.56
C ASP A 373 -6.53 4.45 -9.48
N ILE A 374 -7.18 3.29 -9.40
CA ILE A 374 -6.49 1.97 -9.32
C ILE A 374 -5.66 1.71 -10.58
N ALA A 375 -6.20 2.02 -11.76
CA ALA A 375 -5.57 1.72 -13.04
C ALA A 375 -4.29 2.55 -13.22
N LEU A 376 -4.34 3.84 -12.88
CA LEU A 376 -3.23 4.76 -13.03
C LEU A 376 -2.19 4.68 -11.89
N GLN A 377 -2.53 4.05 -10.76
CA GLN A 377 -1.65 3.97 -9.58
C GLN A 377 -1.24 2.53 -9.29
N PHE A 378 -2.00 1.76 -8.49
CA PHE A 378 -1.60 0.41 -8.08
C PHE A 378 -1.33 -0.52 -9.29
N GLU A 379 -2.27 -0.65 -10.22
CA GLU A 379 -2.11 -1.54 -11.36
C GLU A 379 -1.00 -1.06 -12.29
N PHE A 380 -0.83 0.25 -12.46
CA PHE A 380 0.25 0.82 -13.26
C PHE A 380 1.62 0.51 -12.66
N ILE A 381 1.80 0.73 -11.35
CA ILE A 381 3.05 0.40 -10.67
C ILE A 381 3.34 -1.10 -10.81
N GLN A 382 2.35 -1.95 -10.51
CA GLN A 382 2.54 -3.40 -10.58
C GLN A 382 2.85 -3.87 -12.00
N ARG A 383 1.98 -3.58 -12.97
CA ARG A 383 2.08 -4.13 -14.33
C ARG A 383 3.14 -3.42 -15.16
N THR A 384 3.19 -2.10 -15.13
CA THR A 384 4.03 -1.31 -16.06
C THR A 384 5.45 -1.13 -15.56
N TRP A 385 5.66 -1.11 -14.24
CA TRP A 385 6.98 -0.88 -13.64
C TRP A 385 7.58 -2.14 -13.04
N VAL A 386 6.91 -2.71 -12.04
CA VAL A 386 7.40 -3.84 -11.25
C VAL A 386 7.57 -5.07 -12.14
N ASP A 387 6.48 -5.58 -12.73
CA ASP A 387 6.44 -6.82 -13.54
C ASP A 387 7.07 -6.67 -14.94
N ASN A 388 7.51 -5.46 -15.30
CA ASN A 388 8.05 -5.16 -16.61
C ASN A 388 9.59 -5.27 -16.58
N PRO A 389 10.19 -6.36 -17.11
CA PRO A 389 11.63 -6.54 -17.08
C PRO A 389 12.39 -5.50 -17.92
N ASN A 390 11.67 -4.81 -18.81
CA ASN A 390 12.21 -3.82 -19.71
C ASN A 390 12.15 -2.39 -19.15
N PHE A 391 11.48 -2.19 -18.02
CA PHE A 391 11.40 -0.89 -17.37
C PHE A 391 12.51 -0.72 -16.31
N PRO A 392 13.22 0.44 -16.28
CA PRO A 392 13.06 1.61 -17.14
C PRO A 392 13.98 1.60 -18.39
N GLU A 393 14.85 0.61 -18.59
CA GLU A 393 15.96 0.76 -19.56
C GLU A 393 15.64 0.47 -21.03
N LEU A 394 14.80 -0.51 -21.36
CA LEU A 394 14.48 -0.84 -22.78
C LEU A 394 13.86 0.37 -23.49
N LEU A 395 13.07 1.15 -22.76
CA LEU A 395 12.42 2.35 -23.26
C LEU A 395 13.42 3.42 -23.72
N LEU A 396 14.68 3.33 -23.28
CA LEU A 396 15.76 4.23 -23.66
C LEU A 396 16.65 3.63 -24.76
N PHE A 397 16.82 2.30 -24.80
CA PHE A 397 17.71 1.62 -25.74
C PHE A 397 17.15 0.23 -26.10
N PRO A 398 16.73 -0.01 -27.36
CA PRO A 398 16.27 -1.32 -27.83
C PRO A 398 17.31 -2.42 -27.55
N GLY A 399 16.89 -3.54 -26.95
CA GLY A 399 17.75 -4.69 -26.61
C GLY A 399 18.29 -4.71 -25.17
N LEU A 400 18.04 -3.67 -24.36
CA LEU A 400 18.41 -3.64 -22.94
C LEU A 400 17.28 -4.13 -22.02
N ASN A 401 17.58 -5.15 -21.23
CA ASN A 401 16.71 -5.71 -20.21
C ASN A 401 17.23 -5.30 -18.82
N THR A 402 16.40 -4.58 -18.05
CA THR A 402 16.68 -4.19 -16.65
C THR A 402 16.61 -5.39 -15.71
N GLY A 403 15.70 -6.32 -16.00
CA GLY A 403 15.27 -7.39 -15.12
C GLY A 403 13.99 -7.02 -14.38
N ASP A 404 13.32 -8.05 -13.86
CA ASP A 404 12.13 -7.90 -13.05
C ASP A 404 12.46 -7.21 -11.71
N ASP A 405 11.45 -6.66 -11.02
CA ASP A 405 11.62 -6.19 -9.64
C ASP A 405 12.23 -7.28 -8.77
N ALA A 406 13.32 -6.97 -8.08
CA ALA A 406 14.08 -7.98 -7.35
C ALA A 406 13.37 -8.48 -6.08
N LEU A 407 12.35 -7.80 -5.56
CA LEU A 407 11.65 -8.20 -4.34
C LEU A 407 10.35 -8.95 -4.64
N ILE A 408 9.48 -8.32 -5.44
CA ILE A 408 8.11 -8.80 -5.71
C ILE A 408 7.91 -9.26 -7.16
N GLY A 409 8.93 -9.11 -8.02
CA GLY A 409 8.92 -9.65 -9.37
C GLY A 409 8.90 -11.17 -9.38
N GLN A 410 8.27 -11.74 -10.40
CA GLN A 410 7.92 -13.16 -10.49
C GLN A 410 8.47 -13.84 -11.75
N HIS A 411 9.28 -13.16 -12.57
CA HIS A 411 9.71 -13.66 -13.88
C HIS A 411 11.07 -14.42 -13.82
N PRO A 412 11.09 -15.77 -13.85
CA PRO A 412 12.31 -16.57 -13.69
C PRO A 412 13.29 -16.49 -14.87
N ARG A 413 12.85 -15.94 -16.02
CA ARG A 413 13.65 -15.83 -17.27
C ARG A 413 14.08 -14.40 -17.58
N ALA A 414 14.02 -13.48 -16.62
CA ALA A 414 14.44 -12.09 -16.79
C ALA A 414 15.53 -11.74 -15.75
N PRO A 415 16.72 -12.35 -15.84
CA PRO A 415 17.75 -12.18 -14.82
C PRO A 415 18.17 -10.72 -14.73
N GLN A 416 18.23 -10.21 -13.51
CA GLN A 416 18.70 -8.85 -13.24
C GLN A 416 20.20 -8.72 -13.51
N LYS A 417 20.62 -7.50 -13.84
CA LYS A 417 22.03 -7.14 -14.03
C LYS A 417 22.51 -6.31 -12.83
N TRP A 418 23.43 -6.86 -12.05
CA TRP A 418 23.89 -6.32 -10.78
C TRP A 418 25.23 -5.59 -10.91
N PRO A 419 25.44 -4.47 -10.21
CA PRO A 419 26.75 -3.84 -10.14
C PRO A 419 27.75 -4.75 -9.41
N ARG A 420 28.97 -4.90 -9.95
CA ARG A 420 30.05 -5.67 -9.30
C ARG A 420 30.60 -4.98 -8.05
N ARG A 421 30.59 -3.66 -8.05
CA ARG A 421 31.05 -2.81 -6.95
C ARG A 421 30.12 -1.62 -6.86
N TRP A 422 29.72 -1.28 -5.65
CA TRP A 422 28.82 -0.15 -5.42
C TRP A 422 29.42 1.15 -5.95
N GLY A 423 28.62 1.90 -6.69
CA GLY A 423 28.97 3.22 -7.25
C GLY A 423 30.05 3.21 -8.33
N GLN A 424 30.60 2.05 -8.71
CA GLN A 424 31.70 1.94 -9.68
C GLN A 424 31.25 1.23 -10.96
N GLY A 425 31.94 1.55 -12.05
CA GLY A 425 31.76 0.93 -13.36
C GLY A 425 30.83 1.70 -14.29
N GLY A 426 30.81 1.27 -15.55
CA GLY A 426 29.89 1.78 -16.56
C GLY A 426 28.49 1.17 -16.45
N ARG A 427 27.57 1.65 -17.29
CA ARG A 427 26.19 1.15 -17.34
C ARG A 427 26.06 -0.24 -17.97
N PHE A 428 26.91 -0.55 -18.96
CA PHE A 428 26.72 -1.71 -19.84
C PHE A 428 27.74 -2.84 -19.62
N LEU A 429 28.97 -2.51 -19.25
CA LEU A 429 30.06 -3.47 -19.11
C LEU A 429 30.27 -3.85 -17.65
N GLY A 430 30.63 -5.12 -17.42
CA GLY A 430 31.05 -5.59 -16.10
C GLY A 430 29.94 -5.79 -15.08
N ARG A 431 28.67 -5.92 -15.47
CA ARG A 431 27.59 -6.36 -14.56
C ARG A 431 27.56 -7.87 -14.39
N ARG A 432 27.08 -8.35 -13.24
CA ARG A 432 26.82 -9.77 -12.98
C ARG A 432 25.36 -10.08 -13.28
N SER A 433 25.10 -11.15 -14.03
CA SER A 433 23.73 -11.62 -14.24
C SER A 433 23.36 -12.59 -13.12
N PHE A 434 22.25 -12.32 -12.44
CA PHE A 434 21.74 -13.18 -11.37
C PHE A 434 20.24 -12.94 -11.24
N ASN A 435 19.45 -14.01 -11.16
CA ASN A 435 17.99 -13.90 -11.05
C ASN A 435 17.56 -13.92 -9.58
N PHE A 436 16.98 -12.83 -9.09
CA PHE A 436 16.43 -12.72 -7.73
C PHE A 436 14.92 -12.45 -7.83
N GLY A 437 14.11 -13.22 -7.12
CA GLY A 437 12.65 -13.04 -7.06
C GLY A 437 11.95 -14.31 -6.58
N GLY A 438 10.61 -14.27 -6.51
CA GLY A 438 9.79 -15.43 -6.16
C GLY A 438 9.60 -15.68 -4.66
N PHE A 439 9.94 -14.72 -3.80
CA PHE A 439 9.79 -14.83 -2.34
C PHE A 439 8.51 -14.18 -1.81
N VAL A 440 7.71 -13.57 -2.68
CA VAL A 440 6.41 -12.99 -2.35
C VAL A 440 5.36 -13.63 -3.26
N ARG A 441 4.33 -14.23 -2.65
CA ARG A 441 3.25 -14.90 -3.38
C ARG A 441 1.91 -14.34 -2.95
N LEU A 442 1.09 -13.93 -3.92
CA LEU A 442 -0.29 -13.56 -3.67
C LEU A 442 -1.10 -14.78 -3.19
N ARG A 443 -1.84 -14.58 -2.10
CA ARG A 443 -2.80 -15.53 -1.52
C ARG A 443 -4.24 -15.14 -1.78
N GLY A 444 -4.48 -13.94 -2.28
CA GLY A 444 -5.81 -13.44 -2.62
C GLY A 444 -5.95 -11.96 -2.30
N GLY A 445 -7.04 -11.38 -2.77
CA GLY A 445 -7.31 -9.96 -2.57
C GLY A 445 -8.59 -9.52 -3.26
N GLU A 446 -8.89 -8.23 -3.14
CA GLU A 446 -10.01 -7.60 -3.81
C GLU A 446 -9.80 -6.08 -3.91
N TYR A 447 -10.53 -5.45 -4.82
CA TYR A 447 -10.66 -3.99 -4.91
C TYR A 447 -11.95 -3.53 -4.24
N PHE A 448 -11.83 -2.52 -3.38
CA PHE A 448 -12.92 -1.89 -2.66
C PHE A 448 -12.93 -0.38 -2.92
N PHE A 449 -14.05 0.25 -2.64
CA PHE A 449 -14.14 1.69 -2.41
C PHE A 449 -14.49 1.90 -0.94
N ALA A 450 -13.73 2.75 -0.26
CA ALA A 450 -14.03 3.23 1.09
C ALA A 450 -14.94 4.45 0.95
N PRO A 451 -16.26 4.31 1.14
CA PRO A 451 -17.21 5.37 0.81
C PRO A 451 -17.20 6.49 1.86
N SER A 452 -17.82 7.63 1.56
CA SER A 452 -18.02 8.67 2.56
C SER A 452 -18.98 8.20 3.67
N LEU A 453 -18.81 8.75 4.87
CA LEU A 453 -19.73 8.54 5.99
C LEU A 453 -21.14 9.05 5.65
N SER A 454 -21.26 10.17 4.95
CA SER A 454 -22.54 10.71 4.49
C SER A 454 -23.31 9.74 3.61
N PHE A 455 -22.62 9.01 2.72
CA PHE A 455 -23.24 7.95 1.92
C PHE A 455 -23.67 6.78 2.80
N LEU A 456 -22.76 6.24 3.62
CA LEU A 456 -23.02 5.05 4.44
C LEU A 456 -24.17 5.29 5.44
N GLN A 457 -24.19 6.47 6.06
CA GLN A 457 -25.22 6.87 7.02
C GLN A 457 -26.57 7.19 6.34
N GLY A 458 -26.56 7.47 5.03
CA GLY A 458 -27.75 7.73 4.23
C GLY A 458 -28.43 6.49 3.63
N LEU A 459 -27.87 5.29 3.83
CA LEU A 459 -28.33 4.04 3.20
C LEU A 459 -29.70 3.54 3.65
#